data_AF-A0A914D0B6-F1
#
_entry.id   AF-A0A914D0B6-F1
#
_cell.length_a   1.000
_cell.length_b   1.000
_cell.length_c   1.000
_cell.angle_alpha   90.00
_cell.angle_beta   90.00
_cell.angle_gamma   90.00
#
_symmetry.space_group_name_H-M   'P 1'
#
loop_
_entity.id
_entity.type
_entity.pdbx_description
1 polymer ?
#
loop_
_entity_poly.entity_id
_entity_poly.type
_entity_poly.pdbx_seq_one_letter_code
_entity_poly.pdbx_strand_id
1 'polypeptide(L)'
;MLFQLNSSVVSRAETFYDVERSVLFCNFIAANHIPPVFKKKEIKFIVSIGRHGNDDFEKKIILNSNQTIKILPTDDKVGHYTISWGNKKPVCEVPCHLENMDLRFKQINALLKIVNYLEEIQSNAISPPREDEYHENLISSVVFEAMEFVLKKLDDFNKMLREAKKTQLDNNLNEMNFLSLKKIIQDIEELMYSPMDMDGVDEFLIQKLCFYADRIRHLVHDPQAFSHPDILIRMIVDNELVGYARIPVIEAFYCPENKEYCGKRCGRIYPIYMKWPTVTKLEKFKEHVPCVLQTRLWIGRIDDAAKFEKILAPGRLAYYQEMFYNEKWKEVDGKFCWQEDEIYCSDESRAFSMDKLCCHMNWEKRSSRISLKYLLLPPRSSLLPIASECLRVLPSASEFGDAFKRLRILPSAFEFFRVLPSASECL
;
A
#
# COMPACT_ATOMS: atom_id res chain seq x y z
N MET A 1 -12.01 29.99 -10.30
CA MET A 1 -13.13 29.49 -11.14
C MET A 1 -12.83 28.02 -11.43
N LEU A 2 -13.36 27.09 -10.62
CA LEU A 2 -13.20 25.66 -10.84
C LEU A 2 -14.19 25.28 -11.95
N PHE A 3 -13.69 24.95 -13.14
CA PHE A 3 -14.52 24.40 -14.21
C PHE A 3 -15.03 23.03 -13.76
N GLN A 4 -16.28 22.95 -13.31
CA GLN A 4 -16.97 21.68 -13.18
C GLN A 4 -17.24 21.16 -14.59
N LEU A 5 -16.48 20.15 -15.00
CA LEU A 5 -16.76 19.40 -16.22
C LEU A 5 -18.16 18.77 -16.10
N ASN A 6 -18.95 18.90 -17.17
CA ASN A 6 -20.31 18.37 -17.22
C ASN A 6 -20.28 16.85 -17.03
N SER A 7 -21.05 16.32 -16.07
CA SER A 7 -21.04 14.89 -15.69
C SER A 7 -21.36 13.96 -16.87
N SER A 8 -22.13 14.44 -17.85
CA SER A 8 -22.42 13.72 -19.09
C SER A 8 -21.20 13.53 -20.00
N VAL A 9 -20.25 14.47 -19.98
CA VAL A 9 -19.00 14.39 -20.74
C VAL A 9 -18.04 13.41 -20.06
N VAL A 10 -17.96 13.44 -18.73
CA VAL A 10 -17.17 12.50 -17.93
C VAL A 10 -17.68 11.06 -18.13
N SER A 11 -18.98 10.84 -18.06
CA SER A 11 -19.60 9.52 -18.26
C SER A 11 -19.42 8.97 -19.69
N ARG A 12 -19.42 9.84 -20.70
CA ARG A 12 -19.10 9.42 -22.09
C ARG A 12 -17.62 9.13 -22.28
N ALA A 13 -16.73 9.78 -21.53
CA ALA A 13 -15.31 9.42 -21.52
C ALA A 13 -15.08 8.08 -20.82
N GLU A 14 -15.83 7.78 -19.75
CA GLU A 14 -15.78 6.51 -19.01
C GLU A 14 -15.95 5.27 -19.92
N THR A 15 -16.76 5.36 -20.98
CA THR A 15 -16.92 4.28 -21.98
C THR A 15 -15.69 4.00 -22.85
N PHE A 16 -14.71 4.90 -22.89
CA PHE A 16 -13.48 4.73 -23.69
C PHE A 16 -12.25 4.33 -22.87
N TYR A 17 -12.35 4.30 -21.53
CA TYR A 17 -11.25 3.80 -20.72
C TYR A 17 -11.24 2.28 -20.75
N ASP A 18 -10.12 1.69 -21.15
CA ASP A 18 -9.84 0.28 -20.88
C ASP A 18 -9.53 0.16 -19.39
N VAL A 19 -10.58 -0.02 -18.58
CA VAL A 19 -10.49 -0.09 -17.14
C VAL A 19 -10.23 -1.54 -16.74
N GLU A 20 -9.04 -1.80 -16.22
CA GLU A 20 -8.70 -3.11 -15.69
C GLU A 20 -9.11 -3.21 -14.22
N ARG A 21 -9.58 -4.39 -13.83
CA ARG A 21 -9.89 -4.66 -12.42
C ARG A 21 -8.59 -4.96 -11.69
N SER A 22 -8.10 -3.98 -10.95
CA SER A 22 -6.91 -4.10 -10.12
C SER A 22 -7.27 -4.07 -8.63
N VAL A 23 -6.33 -4.48 -7.80
CA VAL A 23 -6.43 -4.42 -6.34
C VAL A 23 -5.10 -3.99 -5.75
N LEU A 24 -5.16 -3.07 -4.80
CA LEU A 24 -4.05 -2.63 -3.98
C LEU A 24 -4.11 -3.36 -2.63
N PHE A 25 -3.03 -4.07 -2.30
CA PHE A 25 -2.80 -4.61 -0.97
C PHE A 25 -1.74 -3.80 -0.22
N CYS A 26 -2.04 -3.47 1.03
CA CYS A 26 -1.11 -2.86 1.97
C CYS A 26 -1.09 -3.65 3.28
N ASN A 27 -0.05 -4.47 3.48
CA ASN A 27 0.16 -5.21 4.70
C ASN A 27 1.05 -4.42 5.67
N PHE A 28 0.55 -4.16 6.88
CA PHE A 28 1.25 -3.42 7.92
C PHE A 28 2.02 -4.35 8.85
N ILE A 29 3.32 -4.12 9.00
CA ILE A 29 4.21 -4.94 9.83
C ILE A 29 4.38 -4.34 11.22
N ALA A 30 4.74 -3.05 11.27
CA ALA A 30 4.91 -2.27 12.50
C ALA A 30 4.82 -0.78 12.20
N ALA A 31 4.48 0.02 13.20
CA ALA A 31 4.57 1.49 13.16
C ALA A 31 5.52 1.95 14.27
N ASN A 32 6.62 2.57 13.90
CA ASN A 32 7.69 2.97 14.83
C ASN A 32 7.84 4.50 14.88
N HIS A 33 8.67 4.99 15.81
CA HIS A 33 8.96 6.42 15.98
C HIS A 33 7.70 7.28 16.13
N ILE A 34 6.71 6.79 16.89
CA ILE A 34 5.49 7.56 17.18
C ILE A 34 5.81 8.55 18.32
N PRO A 35 5.55 9.86 18.14
CA PRO A 35 5.81 10.87 19.16
C PRO A 35 5.10 10.60 20.49
N PRO A 36 5.74 10.87 21.65
CA PRO A 36 5.16 10.67 22.98
C PRO A 36 3.83 11.39 23.23
N VAL A 37 3.55 12.45 22.47
CA VAL A 37 2.31 13.22 22.55
C VAL A 37 1.08 12.38 22.20
N PHE A 38 1.26 11.27 21.47
CA PHE A 38 0.21 10.38 21.01
C PHE A 38 0.04 9.13 21.89
N LYS A 39 0.78 9.03 23.01
CA LYS A 39 0.80 7.84 23.89
C LYS A 39 -0.56 7.34 24.40
N LYS A 40 -1.55 8.22 24.51
CA LYS A 40 -2.89 7.96 25.04
C LYS A 40 -3.98 8.17 23.98
N LYS A 41 -3.59 8.22 22.71
CA LYS A 41 -4.47 8.53 21.59
C LYS A 41 -4.60 7.32 20.68
N GLU A 42 -5.81 7.10 20.19
CA GLU A 42 -6.07 5.99 19.28
C GLU A 42 -5.56 6.34 17.88
N ILE A 43 -4.74 5.45 17.33
CA ILE A 43 -4.12 5.62 16.01
C ILE A 43 -4.72 4.60 15.06
N LYS A 44 -5.10 5.06 13.87
CA LYS A 44 -5.43 4.19 12.73
C LYS A 44 -4.76 4.69 11.45
N PHE A 45 -4.52 3.79 10.52
CA PHE A 45 -4.00 4.12 9.19
C PHE A 45 -5.07 3.85 8.13
N ILE A 46 -5.21 4.75 7.17
CA ILE A 46 -6.14 4.63 6.04
C ILE A 46 -5.34 4.63 4.75
N VAL A 47 -5.60 3.68 3.86
CA VAL A 47 -4.96 3.51 2.57
C VAL A 47 -5.94 3.86 1.46
N SER A 48 -5.52 4.67 0.50
CA SER A 48 -6.34 5.06 -0.64
C SER A 48 -5.49 5.23 -1.90
N ILE A 49 -6.11 5.12 -3.07
CA ILE A 49 -5.48 5.34 -4.37
C ILE A 49 -6.45 6.06 -5.31
N GLY A 50 -6.13 7.30 -5.66
CA GLY A 50 -7.03 8.15 -6.43
C GLY A 50 -8.37 8.36 -5.69
N ARG A 51 -9.48 7.98 -6.33
CA ARG A 51 -10.81 7.98 -5.69
C ARG A 51 -11.07 6.76 -4.80
N HIS A 52 -10.35 5.66 -5.04
CA HIS A 52 -10.62 4.37 -4.43
C HIS A 52 -10.13 4.36 -2.97
N GLY A 53 -11.02 3.99 -2.05
CA GLY A 53 -10.74 4.01 -0.62
C GLY A 53 -10.66 5.42 -0.02
N ASN A 54 -11.12 6.45 -0.75
CA ASN A 54 -11.26 7.80 -0.22
C ASN A 54 -12.74 8.11 0.09
N ASP A 55 -13.03 8.25 1.39
CA ASP A 55 -14.37 8.51 1.93
C ASP A 55 -15.05 9.76 1.34
N ASP A 56 -14.26 10.75 0.88
CA ASP A 56 -14.78 11.99 0.29
C ASP A 56 -15.38 11.78 -1.11
N PHE A 57 -14.88 10.78 -1.86
CA PHE A 57 -15.28 10.50 -3.24
C PHE A 57 -16.21 9.29 -3.35
N GLU A 58 -15.97 8.26 -2.56
CA GLU A 58 -16.73 7.01 -2.61
C GLU A 58 -17.56 6.81 -1.34
N LYS A 59 -18.75 7.42 -1.30
CA LYS A 59 -19.74 7.20 -0.22
C LYS A 59 -20.27 5.76 -0.13
N LYS A 60 -19.86 4.85 -1.02
CA LYS A 60 -20.48 3.52 -1.22
C LYS A 60 -19.65 2.32 -0.78
N ILE A 61 -18.37 2.48 -0.41
CA ILE A 61 -17.56 1.34 0.06
C ILE A 61 -17.44 1.42 1.59
N ILE A 62 -18.51 1.02 2.28
CA ILE A 62 -18.46 0.71 3.71
C ILE A 62 -17.99 -0.74 3.82
N LEU A 63 -16.69 -0.96 3.58
CA LEU A 63 -16.01 -2.18 3.97
C LEU A 63 -14.71 -1.71 4.63
N ASN A 64 -14.46 -2.16 5.85
CA ASN A 64 -13.26 -1.86 6.66
C ASN A 64 -11.94 -2.36 6.04
N SER A 65 -11.89 -2.61 4.73
CA SER A 65 -10.72 -3.15 4.05
C SER A 65 -9.67 -2.09 3.75
N ASN A 66 -9.97 -0.79 3.78
CA ASN A 66 -8.99 0.26 3.48
C ASN A 66 -8.33 0.87 4.72
N GLN A 67 -8.68 0.43 5.94
CA GLN A 67 -8.17 1.00 7.18
C GLN A 67 -7.73 -0.05 8.20
N THR A 68 -6.77 0.31 9.04
CA THR A 68 -6.41 -0.51 10.21
C THR A 68 -7.40 -0.24 11.35
N ILE A 69 -7.50 -1.19 12.27
CA ILE A 69 -8.20 -1.00 13.55
C ILE A 69 -7.50 0.12 14.35
N LYS A 70 -8.29 0.86 15.13
CA LYS A 70 -7.79 1.87 16.08
C LYS A 70 -7.03 1.20 17.22
N ILE A 71 -5.79 1.60 17.45
CA ILE A 71 -4.90 0.98 18.45
C ILE A 71 -4.16 2.08 19.23
N LEU A 72 -3.98 1.86 20.54
CA LEU A 72 -3.11 2.67 21.38
C LEU A 72 -1.64 2.25 21.19
N PRO A 73 -0.72 3.18 21.00
CA PRO A 73 0.68 2.85 20.82
C PRO A 73 1.34 2.48 22.17
N THR A 74 2.36 1.62 22.13
CA THR A 74 3.08 1.11 23.30
C THR A 74 4.44 1.77 23.43
N ASP A 75 4.91 1.98 24.67
CA ASP A 75 6.22 2.60 24.94
C ASP A 75 7.38 1.70 24.50
N ASP A 76 8.28 2.24 23.68
CA ASP A 76 9.44 1.54 23.12
C ASP A 76 10.68 1.62 24.04
N LYS A 77 10.56 2.23 25.24
CA LYS A 77 11.65 2.43 26.22
C LYS A 77 12.79 3.34 25.78
N VAL A 78 12.84 3.77 24.52
CA VAL A 78 13.84 4.67 23.94
C VAL A 78 13.26 6.08 23.70
N GLY A 79 12.17 6.42 24.41
CA GLY A 79 11.54 7.74 24.34
C GLY A 79 10.58 7.95 23.18
N HIS A 80 10.25 6.89 22.42
CA HIS A 80 9.23 6.88 21.37
C HIS A 80 8.22 5.78 21.64
N TYR A 81 7.13 5.78 20.88
CA TYR A 81 6.12 4.75 20.93
C TYR A 81 6.07 3.94 19.63
N THR A 82 5.59 2.70 19.73
CA THR A 82 5.46 1.77 18.61
C THR A 82 4.09 1.08 18.61
N ILE A 83 3.65 0.63 17.44
CA ILE A 83 2.52 -0.29 17.28
C ILE A 83 3.08 -1.56 16.65
N SER A 84 3.10 -2.64 17.42
CA SER A 84 3.49 -3.97 16.96
C SER A 84 2.24 -4.84 16.83
N TRP A 85 1.83 -5.12 15.61
CA TRP A 85 0.66 -5.99 15.34
C TRP A 85 0.91 -7.48 15.61
N GLY A 86 2.16 -7.87 15.89
CA GLY A 86 2.53 -9.24 16.24
C GLY A 86 2.13 -10.24 15.16
N ASN A 87 1.44 -11.30 15.54
CA ASN A 87 1.02 -12.38 14.63
C ASN A 87 -0.22 -12.01 13.79
N LYS A 88 -1.00 -11.01 14.21
CA LYS A 88 -2.22 -10.57 13.51
C LYS A 88 -2.00 -9.21 12.86
N LYS A 89 -1.29 -9.23 11.73
CA LYS A 89 -0.93 -8.03 10.96
C LYS A 89 -2.12 -7.58 10.09
N PRO A 90 -2.56 -6.32 10.17
CA PRO A 90 -3.66 -5.85 9.35
C PRO A 90 -3.20 -5.72 7.91
N VAL A 91 -4.09 -6.13 7.00
CA VAL A 91 -3.92 -5.98 5.57
C VAL A 91 -5.07 -5.14 5.06
N CYS A 92 -4.74 -4.01 4.44
CA CYS A 92 -5.72 -3.25 3.70
C CYS A 92 -5.80 -3.78 2.27
N GLU A 93 -7.02 -4.06 1.81
CA GLU A 93 -7.35 -4.43 0.44
C GLU A 93 -8.25 -3.34 -0.14
N VAL A 94 -7.74 -2.66 -1.16
CA VAL A 94 -8.44 -1.58 -1.84
C VAL A 94 -8.65 -2.01 -3.29
N PRO A 95 -9.83 -2.56 -3.63
CA PRO A 95 -10.21 -2.77 -5.02
C PRO A 95 -10.14 -1.44 -5.75
N CYS A 96 -9.40 -1.39 -6.85
CA CYS A 96 -9.19 -0.16 -7.59
C CYS A 96 -9.30 -0.42 -9.09
N HIS A 97 -10.27 0.24 -9.71
CA HIS A 97 -10.49 0.23 -11.15
C HIS A 97 -9.69 1.37 -11.75
N LEU A 98 -8.52 1.03 -12.31
CA LEU A 98 -7.53 1.98 -12.82
C LEU A 98 -7.34 1.74 -14.31
N GLU A 99 -6.89 2.77 -15.02
CA GLU A 99 -6.54 2.66 -16.43
C GLU A 99 -5.42 1.63 -16.62
N ASN A 100 -5.55 0.80 -17.66
CA ASN A 100 -4.54 -0.21 -18.00
C ASN A 100 -3.25 0.47 -18.49
N MET A 101 -2.27 0.55 -17.59
CA MET A 101 -0.95 1.14 -17.83
C MET A 101 0.17 0.09 -17.73
N ASP A 102 -0.19 -1.20 -17.77
CA ASP A 102 0.73 -2.31 -17.52
C ASP A 102 1.95 -2.26 -18.41
N LEU A 103 1.77 -2.06 -19.72
CA LEU A 103 2.89 -2.00 -20.66
C LEU A 103 3.87 -0.87 -20.31
N ARG A 104 3.36 0.31 -19.96
CA ARG A 104 4.18 1.47 -19.60
C ARG A 104 4.89 1.27 -18.27
N PHE A 105 4.20 0.72 -17.27
CA PHE A 105 4.81 0.37 -16.00
C PHE A 105 5.91 -0.70 -16.17
N LYS A 106 5.69 -1.71 -17.01
CA LYS A 106 6.72 -2.72 -17.34
C LYS A 106 7.95 -2.07 -17.97
N GLN A 107 7.75 -1.19 -18.95
CA GLN A 107 8.84 -0.48 -19.62
C GLN A 107 9.65 0.40 -18.66
N ILE A 108 8.96 1.24 -17.89
CA ILE A 108 9.61 2.13 -16.93
C ILE A 108 10.34 1.33 -15.83
N ASN A 109 9.72 0.28 -15.29
CA ASN A 109 10.35 -0.54 -14.26
C ASN A 109 11.58 -1.29 -14.79
N ALA A 110 11.57 -1.73 -16.05
CA ALA A 110 12.73 -2.33 -16.69
C ALA A 110 13.91 -1.34 -16.74
N LEU A 111 13.67 -0.11 -17.22
CA LEU A 111 14.69 0.94 -17.28
C LEU A 111 15.16 1.37 -15.88
N LEU A 112 14.24 1.55 -14.94
CA LEU A 112 14.57 1.89 -13.57
C LEU A 112 15.47 0.84 -12.91
N LYS A 113 15.34 -0.45 -13.25
CA LYS A 113 16.26 -1.47 -12.71
C LYS A 113 17.68 -1.30 -13.21
N ILE A 114 17.84 -0.96 -14.49
CA ILE A 114 19.16 -0.67 -15.05
C ILE A 114 19.76 0.55 -14.34
N VAL A 115 18.98 1.63 -14.20
CA VAL A 115 19.42 2.85 -13.51
C VAL A 115 19.82 2.57 -12.06
N ASN A 116 18.97 1.88 -11.30
CA ASN A 116 19.25 1.57 -9.89
C ASN A 116 20.51 0.69 -9.75
N TYR A 117 20.73 -0.25 -10.67
CA TYR A 117 21.92 -1.11 -10.67
C TYR A 117 23.20 -0.31 -10.93
N LEU A 118 23.18 0.61 -11.91
CA LEU A 118 24.30 1.50 -12.19
C LEU A 118 24.63 2.42 -11.01
N GLU A 119 23.61 2.97 -10.36
CA GLU A 119 23.79 3.82 -9.18
C GLU A 119 24.31 3.05 -7.97
N GLU A 120 23.91 1.79 -7.80
CA GLU A 120 24.44 0.92 -6.74
C GLU A 120 25.94 0.67 -6.93
N ILE A 121 26.36 0.31 -8.15
CA ILE A 121 27.78 0.12 -8.49
C ILE A 121 28.58 1.40 -8.28
N GLN A 122 28.04 2.55 -8.72
CA GLN A 122 28.66 3.84 -8.48
C GLN A 122 28.84 4.11 -6.99
N SER A 123 27.80 3.88 -6.18
CA SER A 123 27.86 4.12 -4.74
C SER A 123 28.90 3.23 -4.04
N ASN A 124 28.98 1.96 -4.45
CA ASN A 124 29.96 1.01 -3.92
C ASN A 124 31.39 1.36 -4.37
N ALA A 125 31.56 1.93 -5.56
CA ALA A 125 32.87 2.37 -6.06
C ALA A 125 33.36 3.66 -5.37
N ILE A 126 32.46 4.60 -5.06
CA ILE A 126 32.81 5.88 -4.38
C ILE A 126 33.00 5.69 -2.87
N SER A 127 32.18 4.84 -2.26
CA SER A 127 32.20 4.59 -0.81
C SER A 127 32.06 3.08 -0.56
N PRO A 128 33.14 2.31 -0.71
CA PRO A 128 33.09 0.88 -0.46
C PRO A 128 32.66 0.60 0.99
N PRO A 129 31.90 -0.48 1.24
CA PRO A 129 31.56 -0.88 2.60
C PRO A 129 32.85 -1.07 3.40
N ARG A 130 32.88 -0.50 4.60
CA ARG A 130 34.04 -0.56 5.50
C ARG A 130 34.23 -1.99 5.99
N GLU A 131 35.04 -2.77 5.26
CA GLU A 131 35.76 -3.98 5.71
C GLU A 131 36.52 -4.68 4.57
N ASP A 132 36.31 -4.33 3.29
CA ASP A 132 36.98 -5.01 2.18
C ASP A 132 38.28 -4.31 1.74
N GLU A 133 39.41 -4.81 2.24
CA GLU A 133 40.78 -4.35 1.97
C GLU A 133 41.31 -4.69 0.55
N TYR A 134 40.41 -4.92 -0.43
CA TYR A 134 40.76 -5.59 -1.70
C TYR A 134 40.24 -4.93 -3.00
N HIS A 135 39.85 -3.65 -2.99
CA HIS A 135 39.11 -3.05 -4.11
C HIS A 135 39.87 -2.12 -5.07
N GLU A 136 41.12 -1.74 -4.83
CA GLU A 136 41.79 -0.76 -5.71
C GLU A 136 42.08 -1.28 -7.14
N ASN A 137 42.14 -2.60 -7.36
CA ASN A 137 42.48 -3.18 -8.67
C ASN A 137 41.30 -3.84 -9.43
N LEU A 138 40.06 -3.71 -8.93
CA LEU A 138 38.89 -4.42 -9.50
C LEU A 138 37.79 -3.49 -10.01
N ILE A 139 37.88 -2.17 -9.81
CA ILE A 139 36.84 -1.21 -10.19
C ILE A 139 36.57 -1.27 -11.69
N SER A 140 37.61 -1.15 -12.52
CA SER A 140 37.50 -1.30 -13.97
C SER A 140 36.77 -2.60 -14.37
N SER A 141 37.11 -3.75 -13.78
CA SER A 141 36.45 -5.03 -14.07
C SER A 141 34.97 -5.03 -13.72
N VAL A 142 34.61 -4.49 -12.54
CA VAL A 142 33.21 -4.40 -12.10
C VAL A 142 32.41 -3.45 -13.00
N VAL A 143 33.03 -2.35 -13.44
CA VAL A 143 32.40 -1.39 -14.36
C VAL A 143 32.18 -2.02 -15.75
N PHE A 144 33.13 -2.78 -16.28
CA PHE A 144 32.94 -3.49 -17.54
C PHE A 144 31.84 -4.56 -17.45
N GLU A 145 31.81 -5.36 -16.38
CA GLU A 145 30.72 -6.31 -16.14
C GLU A 145 29.36 -5.61 -16.07
N ALA A 146 29.31 -4.43 -15.42
CA ALA A 146 28.10 -3.62 -15.37
C ALA A 146 27.66 -3.13 -16.75
N MET A 147 28.61 -2.71 -17.61
CA MET A 147 28.33 -2.26 -18.97
C MET A 147 27.80 -3.41 -19.84
N GLU A 148 28.39 -4.60 -19.76
CA GLU A 148 27.89 -5.80 -20.45
C GLU A 148 26.46 -6.15 -20.00
N PHE A 149 26.19 -6.08 -18.70
CA PHE A 149 24.85 -6.27 -18.15
C PHE A 149 23.86 -5.23 -18.69
N VAL A 150 24.24 -3.95 -18.72
CA VAL A 150 23.41 -2.87 -19.25
C VAL A 150 23.10 -3.11 -20.73
N LEU A 151 24.09 -3.44 -21.56
CA LEU A 151 23.89 -3.71 -22.97
C LEU A 151 22.88 -4.83 -23.20
N LYS A 152 23.01 -5.94 -22.46
CA LYS A 152 22.06 -7.05 -22.52
C LYS A 152 20.64 -6.62 -22.16
N LYS A 153 20.48 -5.85 -21.06
CA LYS A 153 19.17 -5.36 -20.62
C LYS A 153 18.55 -4.34 -21.58
N LEU A 154 19.36 -3.50 -22.22
CA LEU A 154 18.89 -2.56 -23.22
C LEU A 154 18.45 -3.28 -24.51
N ASP A 155 19.10 -4.38 -24.89
CA ASP A 155 18.64 -5.22 -26.01
C ASP A 155 17.30 -5.91 -25.70
N ASP A 156 17.14 -6.46 -24.50
CA ASP A 156 15.86 -7.02 -24.05
C ASP A 156 14.75 -5.95 -24.01
N PHE A 157 15.08 -4.73 -23.55
CA PHE A 157 14.16 -3.59 -23.59
C PHE A 157 13.77 -3.21 -25.03
N ASN A 158 14.73 -3.22 -25.95
CA ASN A 158 14.49 -2.92 -27.36
C ASN A 158 13.53 -3.94 -28.02
N LYS A 159 13.66 -5.22 -27.68
CA LYS A 159 12.71 -6.27 -28.13
C LYS A 159 11.30 -5.99 -27.61
N MET A 160 11.17 -5.70 -26.32
CA MET A 160 9.88 -5.34 -25.71
C MET A 160 9.24 -4.11 -26.38
N LEU A 161 10.03 -3.09 -26.72
CA LEU A 161 9.52 -1.92 -27.43
C LEU A 161 8.96 -2.28 -28.81
N ARG A 162 9.52 -3.25 -29.53
CA ARG A 162 9.07 -3.63 -30.88
C ARG A 162 7.77 -4.44 -30.87
N GLU A 163 7.57 -5.26 -29.84
CA GLU A 163 6.42 -6.18 -29.73
C GLU A 163 5.15 -5.51 -29.17
N ALA A 164 5.28 -4.33 -28.57
CA ALA A 164 4.15 -3.58 -28.02
C ALA A 164 3.12 -3.17 -29.10
N LYS A 165 1.84 -3.48 -28.86
CA LYS A 165 0.70 -2.90 -29.60
C LYS A 165 0.51 -1.45 -29.16
N LYS A 166 0.36 -0.52 -30.10
CA LYS A 166 0.61 0.90 -29.85
C LYS A 166 -0.47 1.82 -30.42
N THR A 167 -0.77 2.86 -29.65
CA THR A 167 -1.42 4.05 -30.20
C THR A 167 -0.43 4.82 -31.09
N GLN A 168 -0.92 5.74 -31.92
CA GLN A 168 -0.05 6.58 -32.75
C GLN A 168 0.93 7.44 -31.92
N LEU A 169 0.50 7.88 -30.73
CA LEU A 169 1.36 8.59 -29.80
C LEU A 169 2.47 7.70 -29.24
N ASP A 170 2.14 6.45 -28.87
CA ASP A 170 3.12 5.48 -28.40
C ASP A 170 4.15 5.17 -29.51
N ASN A 171 3.75 5.15 -30.78
CA ASN A 171 4.70 4.97 -31.88
C ASN A 171 5.74 6.10 -31.91
N ASN A 172 5.28 7.36 -31.89
CA ASN A 172 6.18 8.52 -31.94
C ASN A 172 7.12 8.58 -30.72
N LEU A 173 6.59 8.35 -29.51
CA LEU A 173 7.41 8.30 -28.29
C LEU A 173 8.45 7.18 -28.35
N ASN A 174 8.05 6.01 -28.85
CA ASN A 174 8.94 4.87 -28.96
C ASN A 174 10.01 5.06 -30.04
N GLU A 175 9.74 5.77 -31.14
CA GLU A 175 10.76 6.10 -32.14
C GLU A 175 11.86 6.98 -31.53
N MET A 176 11.48 8.00 -30.74
CA MET A 176 12.44 8.86 -30.04
C MET A 176 13.26 8.09 -29.00
N ASN A 177 12.60 7.21 -28.24
CA ASN A 177 13.26 6.32 -27.29
C ASN A 177 14.21 5.34 -28.00
N PHE A 178 13.80 4.78 -29.14
CA PHE A 178 14.61 3.86 -29.93
C PHE A 178 15.89 4.51 -30.45
N LEU A 179 15.80 5.72 -31.01
CA LEU A 179 16.98 6.47 -31.46
C LEU A 179 17.93 6.80 -30.31
N SER A 180 17.38 7.15 -29.15
CA SER A 180 18.16 7.47 -27.95
C SER A 180 18.85 6.23 -27.37
N LEU A 181 18.14 5.10 -27.30
CA LEU A 181 18.68 3.80 -26.89
C LEU A 181 19.82 3.36 -27.81
N LYS A 182 19.62 3.45 -29.13
CA LYS A 182 20.65 3.06 -30.11
C LYS A 182 21.95 3.85 -29.89
N LYS A 183 21.84 5.16 -29.65
CA LYS A 183 23.01 5.99 -29.33
C LYS A 183 23.68 5.55 -28.02
N ILE A 184 22.91 5.28 -26.97
CA ILE A 184 23.48 4.81 -25.69
C ILE A 184 24.22 3.49 -25.87
N ILE A 185 23.64 2.53 -26.59
CA ILE A 185 24.26 1.23 -26.88
C ILE A 185 25.57 1.42 -27.63
N GLN A 186 25.56 2.21 -28.72
CA GLN A 186 26.76 2.52 -29.49
C GLN A 186 27.85 3.17 -28.63
N ASP A 187 27.48 4.17 -27.83
CA ASP A 187 28.43 4.87 -26.97
C ASP A 187 29.04 3.95 -25.90
N ILE A 188 28.30 2.95 -25.39
CA ILE A 188 28.82 1.96 -24.44
C ILE A 188 29.74 0.97 -25.15
N GLU A 189 29.33 0.45 -26.32
CA GLU A 189 30.15 -0.47 -27.12
C GLU A 189 31.49 0.18 -27.51
N GLU A 190 31.47 1.41 -28.01
CA GLU A 190 32.70 2.17 -28.34
C GLU A 190 33.62 2.33 -27.13
N LEU A 191 33.05 2.57 -25.94
CA LEU A 191 33.81 2.69 -24.70
C LEU A 191 34.45 1.36 -24.28
N MET A 192 33.76 0.23 -24.45
CA MET A 192 34.28 -1.09 -24.09
C MET A 192 35.42 -1.57 -25.01
N TYR A 193 35.41 -1.17 -26.28
CA TYR A 193 36.43 -1.59 -27.26
C TYR A 193 37.56 -0.57 -27.44
N SER A 194 37.47 0.61 -26.81
CA SER A 194 38.53 1.61 -26.88
C SER A 194 39.73 1.20 -26.02
N PRO A 195 40.96 1.24 -26.55
CA PRO A 195 42.15 1.07 -25.72
C PRO A 195 42.24 2.23 -24.72
N MET A 196 42.35 1.90 -23.43
CA MET A 196 42.43 2.86 -22.33
C MET A 196 43.83 2.79 -21.70
N ASP A 197 44.73 3.70 -22.10
CA ASP A 197 46.09 3.83 -21.53
C ASP A 197 46.21 5.19 -20.83
N MET A 198 45.47 5.40 -19.74
CA MET A 198 45.48 6.68 -19.00
C MET A 198 45.57 6.46 -17.48
N ASP A 199 46.27 7.35 -16.79
CA ASP A 199 46.14 7.50 -15.35
C ASP A 199 44.72 8.02 -15.01
N GLY A 200 44.05 7.40 -14.03
CA GLY A 200 42.68 7.80 -13.63
C GLY A 200 41.53 7.14 -14.41
N VAL A 201 41.77 6.00 -15.07
CA VAL A 201 40.74 5.23 -15.81
C VAL A 201 39.53 4.89 -14.94
N ASP A 202 39.73 4.50 -13.67
CA ASP A 202 38.62 4.14 -12.79
C ASP A 202 37.67 5.32 -12.52
N GLU A 203 38.20 6.52 -12.25
CA GLU A 203 37.38 7.71 -12.04
C GLU A 203 36.61 8.08 -13.31
N PHE A 204 37.26 8.00 -14.47
CA PHE A 204 36.62 8.22 -15.76
C PHE A 204 35.51 7.20 -16.04
N LEU A 205 35.73 5.91 -15.76
CA LEU A 205 34.75 4.85 -15.94
C LEU A 205 33.54 5.03 -15.01
N ILE A 206 33.76 5.42 -13.75
CA ILE A 206 32.68 5.75 -12.81
C ILE A 206 31.86 6.94 -13.33
N GLN A 207 32.51 8.01 -13.82
CA GLN A 207 31.81 9.15 -14.42
C GLN A 207 30.99 8.75 -15.65
N LYS A 208 31.49 7.82 -16.47
CA LYS A 208 30.74 7.26 -17.61
C LYS A 208 29.52 6.48 -17.18
N LEU A 209 29.61 5.67 -16.12
CA LEU A 209 28.43 4.99 -15.56
C LEU A 209 27.35 5.99 -15.12
N CYS A 210 27.74 7.09 -14.46
CA CYS A 210 26.81 8.16 -14.08
C CYS A 210 26.12 8.75 -15.31
N PHE A 211 26.91 9.06 -16.34
CA PHE A 211 26.41 9.61 -17.59
C PHE A 211 25.41 8.69 -18.28
N TYR A 212 25.67 7.38 -18.35
CA TYR A 212 24.73 6.42 -18.92
C TYR A 212 23.48 6.24 -18.04
N ALA A 213 23.63 6.18 -16.72
CA ALA A 213 22.50 6.09 -15.80
C ALA A 213 21.55 7.29 -15.98
N ASP A 214 22.08 8.51 -16.09
CA ASP A 214 21.29 9.70 -16.35
C ASP A 214 20.63 9.66 -17.72
N ARG A 215 21.33 9.25 -18.79
CA ARG A 215 20.71 9.12 -20.11
C ARG A 215 19.59 8.10 -20.15
N ILE A 216 19.75 6.96 -19.47
CA ILE A 216 18.69 5.95 -19.36
C ILE A 216 17.52 6.49 -18.51
N ARG A 217 17.80 7.27 -17.47
CA ARG A 217 16.77 7.95 -16.67
C ARG A 217 15.93 8.94 -17.49
N HIS A 218 16.49 9.58 -18.52
CA HIS A 218 15.68 10.42 -19.42
C HIS A 218 14.65 9.60 -20.21
N LEU A 219 14.93 8.31 -20.49
CA LEU A 219 13.99 7.40 -21.16
C LEU A 219 12.86 6.92 -20.25
N VAL A 220 13.02 7.04 -18.94
CA VAL A 220 12.00 6.70 -17.93
C VAL A 220 10.85 7.70 -17.93
N HIS A 221 11.06 8.93 -18.42
CA HIS A 221 10.08 10.01 -18.32
C HIS A 221 8.89 9.83 -19.28
N ASP A 222 7.85 9.12 -18.83
CA ASP A 222 6.54 9.01 -19.50
C ASP A 222 5.48 9.86 -18.76
N PRO A 223 5.07 11.03 -19.32
CA PRO A 223 4.08 11.90 -18.68
C PRO A 223 2.75 11.22 -18.35
N GLN A 224 2.35 10.22 -19.12
CA GLN A 224 1.07 9.54 -18.92
C GLN A 224 1.16 8.52 -17.78
N ALA A 225 2.29 7.82 -17.65
CA ALA A 225 2.52 6.90 -16.52
C ALA A 225 2.63 7.63 -15.17
N PHE A 226 3.24 8.80 -15.14
CA PHE A 226 3.35 9.62 -13.93
C PHE A 226 2.07 10.39 -13.58
N SER A 227 1.07 10.41 -14.47
CA SER A 227 -0.26 10.96 -14.18
C SER A 227 -1.14 10.02 -13.36
N HIS A 228 -0.70 8.78 -13.12
CA HIS A 228 -1.45 7.81 -12.32
C HIS A 228 -1.47 8.23 -10.84
N PRO A 229 -2.59 8.08 -10.11
CA PRO A 229 -2.68 8.54 -8.74
C PRO A 229 -1.72 7.78 -7.82
N ASP A 230 -1.03 8.49 -6.93
CA ASP A 230 -0.22 7.87 -5.89
C ASP A 230 -1.07 7.06 -4.90
N ILE A 231 -0.46 6.03 -4.31
CA ILE A 231 -0.96 5.39 -3.10
C ILE A 231 -0.75 6.37 -1.94
N LEU A 232 -1.83 6.68 -1.24
CA LEU A 232 -1.83 7.56 -0.07
C LEU A 232 -2.08 6.72 1.18
N ILE A 233 -1.16 6.79 2.14
CA ILE A 233 -1.34 6.24 3.48
C ILE A 233 -1.49 7.41 4.45
N ARG A 234 -2.64 7.52 5.10
CA ARG A 234 -2.96 8.56 6.09
C ARG A 234 -2.88 7.98 7.49
N MET A 235 -2.23 8.70 8.40
CA MET A 235 -2.23 8.43 9.84
C MET A 235 -3.26 9.32 10.50
N ILE A 236 -4.27 8.70 11.09
CA ILE A 236 -5.35 9.36 11.82
C ILE A 236 -5.16 9.11 13.30
N VAL A 237 -5.16 10.17 14.10
CA VAL A 237 -5.05 10.11 15.57
C VAL A 237 -6.25 10.83 16.17
N ASP A 238 -7.06 10.14 16.99
CA ASP A 238 -8.32 10.67 17.55
C ASP A 238 -9.21 11.38 16.49
N ASN A 239 -9.32 10.78 15.30
CA ASN A 239 -10.04 11.29 14.13
C ASN A 239 -9.44 12.52 13.43
N GLU A 240 -8.23 12.97 13.78
CA GLU A 240 -7.51 14.01 13.06
C GLU A 240 -6.41 13.45 12.15
N LEU A 241 -6.24 14.02 10.95
CA LEU A 241 -5.11 13.69 10.07
C LEU A 241 -3.80 14.24 10.65
N VAL A 242 -2.89 13.36 11.04
CA VAL A 242 -1.61 13.71 11.70
C VAL A 242 -0.41 13.49 10.80
N GLY A 243 -0.45 12.47 9.94
CA GLY A 243 0.64 12.14 9.04
C GLY A 243 0.13 11.61 7.71
N TYR A 244 0.93 11.72 6.66
CA TYR A 244 0.63 11.11 5.38
C TYR A 244 1.90 10.61 4.68
N ALA A 245 1.76 9.62 3.81
CA ALA A 245 2.80 9.18 2.90
C ALA A 245 2.21 9.02 1.49
N ARG A 246 2.93 9.48 0.48
CA ARG A 246 2.61 9.32 -0.94
C ARG A 246 3.62 8.37 -1.56
N ILE A 247 3.14 7.29 -2.16
CA ILE A 247 3.95 6.26 -2.79
C ILE A 247 3.50 6.14 -4.25
N PRO A 248 4.39 6.36 -5.22
CA PRO A 248 4.07 6.15 -6.63
C PRO A 248 3.63 4.70 -6.87
N VAL A 249 2.50 4.53 -7.56
CA VAL A 249 1.92 3.20 -7.86
C VAL A 249 2.91 2.28 -8.54
N ILE A 250 3.74 2.85 -9.42
CA ILE A 250 4.75 2.13 -10.17
C ILE A 250 5.76 1.39 -9.29
N GLU A 251 6.03 1.88 -8.07
CA GLU A 251 6.93 1.22 -7.12
C GLU A 251 6.33 -0.04 -6.51
N ALA A 252 4.99 -0.11 -6.41
CA ALA A 252 4.24 -1.23 -5.86
C ALA A 252 3.69 -2.18 -6.93
N PHE A 253 3.83 -1.82 -8.22
CA PHE A 253 3.27 -2.55 -9.35
C PHE A 253 3.78 -3.98 -9.47
N TYR A 254 2.87 -4.93 -9.66
CA TYR A 254 3.15 -6.34 -9.89
C TYR A 254 2.95 -6.72 -11.35
N CYS A 255 3.94 -7.43 -11.88
CA CYS A 255 3.93 -7.97 -13.23
C CYS A 255 4.03 -9.51 -13.14
N PRO A 256 3.04 -10.27 -13.65
CA PRO A 256 3.05 -11.72 -13.57
C PRO A 256 4.07 -12.37 -14.50
N GLU A 257 4.41 -11.75 -15.64
CA GLU A 257 5.28 -12.38 -16.65
C GLU A 257 6.75 -12.40 -16.24
N ASN A 258 7.23 -11.32 -15.62
CA ASN A 258 8.62 -11.20 -15.22
C ASN A 258 8.76 -10.34 -13.97
N LYS A 259 9.42 -10.88 -12.94
CA LYS A 259 9.78 -10.14 -11.72
C LYS A 259 10.64 -8.91 -12.02
N GLU A 260 11.39 -8.91 -13.11
CA GLU A 260 12.16 -7.75 -13.58
C GLU A 260 11.29 -6.58 -14.05
N TYR A 261 9.99 -6.79 -14.29
CA TYR A 261 9.09 -5.69 -14.63
C TYR A 261 8.21 -5.23 -13.45
N CYS A 262 8.29 -5.92 -12.31
CA CYS A 262 7.67 -5.45 -11.07
C CYS A 262 8.37 -4.18 -10.55
N GLY A 263 7.61 -3.33 -9.87
CA GLY A 263 8.11 -2.15 -9.17
C GLY A 263 9.19 -2.50 -8.14
N LYS A 264 10.11 -1.57 -7.92
CA LYS A 264 11.28 -1.74 -7.03
C LYS A 264 10.91 -2.28 -5.64
N ARG A 265 9.76 -1.88 -5.11
CA ARG A 265 9.30 -2.19 -3.75
C ARG A 265 8.11 -3.15 -3.70
N CYS A 266 7.62 -3.60 -4.85
CA CYS A 266 6.47 -4.50 -4.96
C CYS A 266 6.69 -5.78 -4.14
N GLY A 267 5.78 -6.06 -3.21
CA GLY A 267 5.79 -7.26 -2.38
C GLY A 267 6.93 -7.35 -1.34
N ARG A 268 7.79 -6.33 -1.26
CA ARG A 268 8.88 -6.25 -0.27
C ARG A 268 8.42 -5.52 0.99
N ILE A 269 8.98 -5.87 2.14
CA ILE A 269 8.80 -5.09 3.37
C ILE A 269 9.80 -3.94 3.34
N TYR A 270 9.33 -2.71 3.53
CA TYR A 270 10.21 -1.55 3.61
C TYR A 270 9.63 -0.45 4.51
N PRO A 271 10.49 0.43 5.07
CA PRO A 271 10.04 1.55 5.86
C PRO A 271 9.51 2.69 4.98
N ILE A 272 8.38 3.26 5.37
CA ILE A 272 7.76 4.44 4.80
C ILE A 272 7.79 5.54 5.87
N TYR A 273 8.59 6.56 5.61
CA TYR A 273 8.68 7.75 6.46
C TYR A 273 7.48 8.65 6.18
N MET A 274 6.63 8.87 7.18
CA MET A 274 5.48 9.74 7.03
C MET A 274 5.91 11.22 7.09
N LYS A 275 5.09 12.08 6.48
CA LYS A 275 5.25 13.53 6.47
C LYS A 275 4.13 14.19 7.26
N TRP A 276 4.44 15.30 7.92
CA TRP A 276 3.45 16.15 8.55
C TRP A 276 2.59 16.86 7.48
N PRO A 277 1.25 16.90 7.62
CA PRO A 277 0.35 17.55 6.66
C PRO A 277 0.58 19.06 6.53
N THR A 278 1.02 19.71 7.60
CA THR A 278 1.24 21.15 7.65
C THR A 278 2.54 21.49 8.40
N VAL A 279 3.17 22.60 8.01
CA VAL A 279 4.37 23.15 8.67
C VAL A 279 4.09 23.45 10.14
N THR A 280 2.88 23.95 10.45
CA THR A 280 2.44 24.21 11.83
C THR A 280 2.44 22.96 12.71
N LYS A 281 2.12 21.78 12.16
CA LYS A 281 2.19 20.51 12.90
C LYS A 281 3.64 20.10 13.13
N LEU A 282 4.50 20.22 12.10
CA LEU A 282 5.94 19.97 12.23
C LEU A 282 6.56 20.80 13.37
N GLU A 283 6.33 22.12 13.38
CA GLU A 283 6.85 23.02 14.41
C GLU A 283 6.30 22.72 15.81
N LYS A 284 5.00 22.37 15.89
CA LYS A 284 4.34 22.05 17.15
C LYS A 284 4.92 20.81 17.82
N PHE A 285 5.19 19.76 17.05
CA PHE A 285 5.61 18.48 17.61
C PHE A 285 7.13 18.38 17.79
N LYS A 286 7.93 19.24 17.14
CA LYS A 286 9.41 19.26 17.20
C LYS A 286 10.07 17.92 16.83
N GLU A 287 9.31 17.03 16.20
CA GLU A 287 9.72 15.72 15.72
C GLU A 287 9.80 15.76 14.19
N HIS A 288 10.87 15.22 13.62
CA HIS A 288 11.08 15.27 12.17
C HIS A 288 10.05 14.45 11.38
N VAL A 289 9.50 13.39 11.98
CA VAL A 289 8.53 12.48 11.34
C VAL A 289 7.35 12.18 12.29
N PRO A 290 6.11 12.03 11.77
CA PRO A 290 4.98 11.57 12.58
C PRO A 290 5.08 10.10 12.99
N CYS A 291 5.68 9.27 12.13
CA CYS A 291 5.78 7.82 12.27
C CYS A 291 6.66 7.27 11.13
N VAL A 292 7.32 6.13 11.39
CA VAL A 292 7.93 5.27 10.37
C VAL A 292 7.13 3.98 10.26
N LEU A 293 6.45 3.77 9.14
CA LEU A 293 5.63 2.59 8.88
C LEU A 293 6.44 1.51 8.18
N GLN A 294 6.52 0.31 8.75
CA GLN A 294 6.99 -0.86 8.03
C GLN A 294 5.82 -1.51 7.31
N THR A 295 5.81 -1.45 5.98
CA THR A 295 4.70 -1.98 5.19
C THR A 295 5.19 -2.81 4.02
N ARG A 296 4.29 -3.61 3.47
CA ARG A 296 4.44 -4.31 2.20
C ARG A 296 3.30 -3.89 1.29
N LEU A 297 3.64 -3.22 0.20
CA LEU A 297 2.71 -2.76 -0.81
C LEU A 297 2.78 -3.66 -2.05
N TRP A 298 1.62 -3.91 -2.65
CA TRP A 298 1.46 -4.68 -3.88
C TRP A 298 0.23 -4.17 -4.62
N ILE A 299 0.34 -3.91 -5.92
CA ILE A 299 -0.81 -3.58 -6.77
C ILE A 299 -0.71 -4.35 -8.07
N GLY A 300 -1.81 -4.98 -8.46
CA GLY A 300 -1.87 -5.79 -9.67
C GLY A 300 -3.31 -6.12 -10.03
N ARG A 301 -3.48 -6.95 -11.07
CA ARG A 301 -4.79 -7.43 -11.52
C ARG A 301 -5.43 -8.28 -10.42
N ILE A 302 -6.76 -8.23 -10.31
CA ILE A 302 -7.50 -9.05 -9.34
C ILE A 302 -7.23 -10.54 -9.56
N ASP A 303 -7.07 -10.97 -10.82
CA ASP A 303 -6.76 -12.37 -11.16
C ASP A 303 -5.42 -12.85 -10.58
N ASP A 304 -4.49 -11.91 -10.33
CA ASP A 304 -3.19 -12.16 -9.73
C ASP A 304 -3.17 -12.02 -8.21
N ALA A 305 -4.29 -11.68 -7.55
CA ALA A 305 -4.36 -11.46 -6.09
C ALA A 305 -3.85 -12.67 -5.28
N ALA A 306 -4.07 -13.90 -5.77
CA ALA A 306 -3.56 -15.11 -5.13
C ALA A 306 -2.02 -15.17 -5.08
N LYS A 307 -1.32 -14.42 -5.94
CA LYS A 307 0.14 -14.29 -5.88
C LYS A 307 0.58 -13.47 -4.67
N PHE A 308 -0.20 -12.47 -4.27
CA PHE A 308 0.06 -11.72 -3.04
C PHE A 308 -0.04 -12.60 -1.80
N GLU A 309 -1.06 -13.45 -1.70
CA GLU A 309 -1.20 -14.40 -0.59
C GLU A 309 0.02 -15.32 -0.46
N LYS A 310 0.58 -15.78 -1.58
CA LYS A 310 1.82 -16.59 -1.58
C LYS A 310 3.02 -15.83 -1.01
N ILE A 311 3.09 -14.52 -1.18
CA ILE A 311 4.13 -13.66 -0.60
C ILE A 311 3.96 -13.53 0.93
N LEU A 312 2.75 -13.75 1.46
CA LEU A 312 2.49 -13.70 2.91
C LEU A 312 2.96 -14.95 3.67
N ALA A 313 3.30 -16.04 2.97
CA ALA A 313 3.71 -17.30 3.59
C ALA A 313 4.90 -17.10 4.57
N PRO A 314 4.89 -17.74 5.76
CA PRO A 314 3.95 -18.77 6.22
C PRO A 314 2.60 -18.24 6.74
N GLY A 315 2.42 -16.91 6.82
CA GLY A 315 1.15 -16.29 7.19
C GLY A 315 0.05 -16.54 6.15
N ARG A 316 -1.21 -16.42 6.59
CA ARG A 316 -2.39 -16.54 5.72
C ARG A 316 -3.25 -15.30 5.83
N LEU A 317 -3.83 -14.88 4.70
CA LEU A 317 -4.82 -13.81 4.69
C LEU A 317 -6.12 -14.34 5.32
N ALA A 318 -6.70 -13.56 6.21
CA ALA A 318 -7.94 -13.89 6.91
C ALA A 318 -8.80 -12.63 6.97
N TYR A 319 -10.07 -12.78 6.61
CA TYR A 319 -11.06 -11.71 6.68
C TYR A 319 -11.86 -11.85 7.97
N TYR A 320 -11.88 -10.77 8.74
CA TYR A 320 -12.61 -10.71 10.00
C TYR A 320 -13.77 -9.74 9.85
N GLN A 321 -14.95 -10.16 10.28
CA GLN A 321 -16.09 -9.27 10.45
C GLN A 321 -16.34 -9.08 11.95
N GLU A 322 -16.40 -7.82 12.38
CA GLU A 322 -16.78 -7.47 13.74
C GLU A 322 -18.29 -7.56 13.90
N MET A 323 -18.71 -8.37 14.87
CA MET A 323 -20.11 -8.59 15.20
C MET A 323 -20.34 -8.17 16.65
N PHE A 324 -21.42 -7.42 16.86
CA PHE A 324 -21.81 -6.92 18.17
C PHE A 324 -23.19 -7.47 18.55
N TYR A 325 -23.35 -7.77 19.83
CA TYR A 325 -24.61 -8.18 20.40
C TYR A 325 -24.90 -7.25 21.56
N ASN A 326 -26.13 -6.75 21.61
CA ASN A 326 -26.60 -6.04 22.78
C ASN A 326 -27.17 -7.06 23.76
N GLU A 327 -26.78 -6.96 25.02
CA GLU A 327 -27.45 -7.70 26.09
C GLU A 327 -28.62 -6.85 26.59
N LYS A 328 -29.84 -7.41 26.58
CA LYS A 328 -31.01 -6.78 27.20
C LYS A 328 -31.26 -7.37 28.57
N TRP A 329 -31.45 -6.51 29.56
CA TRP A 329 -31.90 -6.90 30.89
C TRP A 329 -33.38 -7.25 30.82
N LYS A 330 -33.70 -8.55 30.89
CA LYS A 330 -35.07 -9.06 30.81
C LYS A 330 -35.35 -9.96 32.01
N GLU A 331 -36.60 -10.01 32.42
CA GLU A 331 -37.07 -10.93 33.44
C GLU A 331 -37.41 -12.27 32.78
N VAL A 332 -36.79 -13.34 33.26
CA VAL A 332 -37.05 -14.71 32.81
C VAL A 332 -37.22 -15.57 34.05
N ASP A 333 -38.37 -16.24 34.15
CA ASP A 333 -38.75 -17.08 35.29
C ASP A 333 -38.61 -16.39 36.66
N GLY A 334 -39.04 -15.13 36.75
CA GLY A 334 -39.04 -14.35 37.99
C GLY A 334 -37.65 -13.86 38.44
N LYS A 335 -36.62 -14.02 37.60
CA LYS A 335 -35.28 -13.49 37.84
C LYS A 335 -34.85 -12.60 36.68
N PHE A 336 -34.30 -11.44 37.02
CA PHE A 336 -33.69 -10.58 36.01
C PHE A 336 -32.34 -11.14 35.60
N CYS A 337 -32.17 -11.35 34.30
CA CYS A 337 -30.91 -11.78 33.71
C CYS A 337 -30.63 -11.01 32.41
N TRP A 338 -29.35 -10.94 32.05
CA TRP A 338 -28.93 -10.46 30.74
C TRP A 338 -29.21 -11.55 29.71
N GLN A 339 -29.94 -11.22 28.67
CA GLN A 339 -30.14 -12.09 27.51
C GLN A 339 -29.49 -11.49 26.27
N GLU A 340 -28.82 -12.34 25.48
CA GLU A 340 -28.33 -11.97 24.15
C GLU A 340 -29.54 -11.59 23.28
N ASP A 341 -29.51 -10.38 22.71
CA ASP A 341 -30.53 -9.88 21.78
C ASP A 341 -30.03 -10.05 20.32
N GLU A 342 -30.71 -9.43 19.35
CA GLU A 342 -30.39 -9.56 17.92
C GLU A 342 -28.92 -9.27 17.59
N ILE A 343 -28.43 -9.94 16.54
CA ILE A 343 -27.06 -9.81 16.04
C ILE A 343 -26.96 -8.55 15.18
N TYR A 344 -26.05 -7.65 15.54
CA TYR A 344 -25.74 -6.47 14.73
C TYR A 344 -24.35 -6.60 14.10
N CYS A 345 -24.27 -6.42 12.78
CA CYS A 345 -22.98 -6.14 12.12
C CYS A 345 -22.58 -4.70 12.45
N SER A 346 -21.32 -4.45 12.80
CA SER A 346 -20.84 -3.05 12.82
C SER A 346 -20.58 -2.58 11.40
N ASP A 347 -21.59 -2.01 10.78
CA ASP A 347 -21.36 -0.72 10.15
C ASP A 347 -21.56 0.35 11.24
N GLU A 348 -20.73 1.39 11.27
CA GLU A 348 -20.95 2.52 12.20
C GLU A 348 -22.33 3.21 11.97
N SER A 349 -23.08 2.77 10.94
CA SER A 349 -24.42 3.18 10.54
C SER A 349 -25.61 2.41 11.17
N ARG A 350 -25.39 1.32 11.93
CA ARG A 350 -26.47 0.50 12.56
C ARG A 350 -27.55 0.00 11.58
N ALA A 351 -27.23 -0.20 10.30
CA ALA A 351 -28.25 -0.36 9.26
C ALA A 351 -28.55 -1.82 8.86
N PHE A 352 -27.87 -2.82 9.45
CA PHE A 352 -27.98 -4.21 9.00
C PHE A 352 -28.38 -5.21 10.11
N SER A 353 -29.43 -5.99 9.82
CA SER A 353 -29.81 -7.22 10.52
C SER A 353 -29.44 -8.42 9.63
N MET A 354 -28.73 -9.42 10.17
CA MET A 354 -28.47 -10.67 9.45
C MET A 354 -29.60 -11.66 9.68
N ASP A 355 -30.43 -11.87 8.66
CA ASP A 355 -31.22 -13.09 8.59
C ASP A 355 -30.33 -14.28 8.19
N LYS A 356 -30.12 -15.18 9.17
CA LYS A 356 -29.72 -16.59 9.08
C LYS A 356 -28.81 -16.99 7.89
N LEU A 357 -27.50 -16.77 8.03
CA LEU A 357 -26.48 -17.54 7.29
C LEU A 357 -25.92 -18.66 8.19
N CYS A 358 -26.32 -19.89 7.88
CA CYS A 358 -25.75 -21.11 8.47
C CYS A 358 -24.33 -21.33 7.95
N CYS A 359 -23.33 -20.99 8.74
CA CYS A 359 -21.94 -21.44 8.55
C CYS A 359 -21.46 -22.00 9.89
N HIS A 360 -20.67 -23.08 9.88
CA HIS A 360 -20.07 -23.63 11.10
C HIS A 360 -19.02 -22.65 11.66
N MET A 361 -19.26 -22.13 12.87
CA MET A 361 -18.51 -21.01 13.45
C MET A 361 -17.61 -21.48 14.60
N ASN A 362 -16.32 -21.13 14.54
CA ASN A 362 -15.39 -21.23 15.67
C ASN A 362 -15.34 -19.87 16.37
N TRP A 363 -15.77 -19.82 17.64
CA TRP A 363 -15.93 -18.57 18.39
C TRP A 363 -14.87 -18.42 19.48
N GLU A 364 -14.26 -17.24 19.58
CA GLU A 364 -13.49 -16.83 20.77
C GLU A 364 -14.34 -15.84 21.59
N LYS A 365 -14.57 -16.16 22.88
CA LYS A 365 -15.37 -15.33 23.80
C LYS A 365 -14.44 -14.39 24.58
N ARG A 366 -14.71 -13.08 24.56
CA ARG A 366 -14.07 -12.10 25.44
C ARG A 366 -15.12 -11.43 26.33
N SER A 367 -14.85 -11.34 27.62
CA SER A 367 -15.82 -10.89 28.63
C SER A 367 -15.95 -9.36 28.66
N SER A 368 -16.98 -8.83 28.02
CA SER A 368 -17.46 -7.45 28.21
C SER A 368 -18.98 -7.39 28.01
N ARG A 369 -19.64 -6.41 28.64
CA ARG A 369 -21.12 -6.20 28.62
C ARG A 369 -21.69 -5.93 27.21
N ILE A 370 -20.82 -5.68 26.24
CA ILE A 370 -21.02 -5.90 24.82
C ILE A 370 -19.99 -6.96 24.44
N SER A 371 -20.45 -8.16 24.08
CA SER A 371 -19.56 -9.23 23.67
C SER A 371 -19.16 -9.02 22.22
N LEU A 372 -17.95 -8.49 21.98
CA LEU A 372 -17.34 -8.48 20.65
C LEU A 372 -17.00 -9.91 20.25
N LYS A 373 -17.60 -10.40 19.17
CA LYS A 373 -17.24 -11.67 18.54
C LYS A 373 -16.72 -11.39 17.13
N TYR A 374 -15.66 -12.09 16.74
CA TYR A 374 -15.10 -12.01 15.38
C TYR A 374 -15.58 -13.23 14.59
N LEU A 375 -16.15 -12.99 13.40
CA LEU A 375 -16.45 -14.06 12.45
C LEU A 375 -15.31 -14.16 11.44
N LEU A 376 -14.72 -15.36 11.31
CA LEU A 376 -13.76 -15.67 10.26
C LEU A 376 -14.54 -15.97 8.96
N LEU A 377 -14.37 -15.13 7.95
CA LEU A 377 -14.99 -15.34 6.65
C LEU A 377 -14.11 -16.26 5.78
N PRO A 378 -14.71 -17.13 4.94
CA PRO A 378 -13.94 -17.96 4.03
C PRO A 378 -13.18 -17.09 3.01
N PRO A 379 -11.98 -17.52 2.57
CA PRO A 379 -11.09 -16.73 1.70
C PRO A 379 -11.66 -16.41 0.30
N ARG A 380 -12.84 -16.96 -0.03
CA ARG A 380 -13.55 -16.75 -1.30
C ARG A 380 -15.05 -16.54 -1.11
N SER A 381 -15.52 -16.07 0.05
CA SER A 381 -16.84 -15.45 0.05
C SER A 381 -16.75 -14.26 -0.90
N SER A 382 -17.38 -14.37 -2.08
CA SER A 382 -17.65 -13.20 -2.90
C SER A 382 -18.24 -12.16 -1.97
N LEU A 383 -17.61 -10.99 -1.88
CA LEU A 383 -18.30 -9.79 -1.42
C LEU A 383 -19.53 -9.69 -2.31
N LEU A 384 -20.67 -10.15 -1.78
CA LEU A 384 -21.92 -10.13 -2.52
C LEU A 384 -22.17 -8.68 -2.91
N PRO A 385 -22.46 -8.40 -4.19
CA PRO A 385 -22.84 -7.06 -4.59
C PRO A 385 -24.08 -6.65 -3.78
N ILE A 386 -24.03 -5.42 -3.29
CA ILE A 386 -25.05 -4.81 -2.45
C ILE A 386 -26.44 -4.98 -3.08
N ALA A 387 -27.37 -5.61 -2.34
CA ALA A 387 -28.81 -5.59 -2.62
C ALA A 387 -29.44 -4.27 -2.14
N SER A 388 -28.96 -3.14 -2.66
CA SER A 388 -29.55 -1.81 -2.42
C SER A 388 -29.60 -0.98 -3.69
N GLU A 389 -30.04 -1.62 -4.78
CA GLU A 389 -30.89 -0.95 -5.75
C GLU A 389 -32.34 -1.19 -5.32
N CYS A 390 -32.88 -0.30 -4.48
CA CYS A 390 -34.30 -0.03 -4.37
C CYS A 390 -34.49 1.25 -3.54
N LEU A 391 -35.08 2.27 -4.16
CA LEU A 391 -35.34 3.59 -3.62
C LEU A 391 -36.87 3.81 -3.51
N ARG A 392 -37.29 4.52 -2.45
CA ARG A 392 -38.63 5.14 -2.16
C ARG A 392 -39.67 4.19 -1.56
N VAL A 393 -40.41 4.52 -0.48
CA VAL A 393 -41.21 5.74 -0.15
C VAL A 393 -41.31 5.93 1.39
N LEU A 394 -41.39 7.18 1.88
CA LEU A 394 -41.59 7.71 3.26
C LEU A 394 -42.95 7.26 3.92
N PRO A 395 -43.36 7.53 5.22
CA PRO A 395 -43.01 8.69 6.08
C PRO A 395 -43.02 8.53 7.66
N SER A 396 -42.72 9.69 8.29
CA SER A 396 -43.07 10.21 9.64
C SER A 396 -42.51 9.60 10.93
N ALA A 397 -41.59 10.36 11.53
CA ALA A 397 -41.18 10.30 12.92
C ALA A 397 -42.25 10.90 13.85
N SER A 398 -43.23 10.08 14.26
CA SER A 398 -44.11 10.40 15.40
C SER A 398 -44.40 9.22 16.32
N GLU A 399 -43.80 8.06 16.07
CA GLU A 399 -43.88 6.91 16.96
C GLU A 399 -42.46 6.60 17.42
N PHE A 400 -42.11 6.98 18.65
CA PHE A 400 -41.09 6.40 19.53
C PHE A 400 -40.79 7.42 20.64
N GLY A 401 -41.85 7.83 21.35
CA GLY A 401 -41.71 8.37 22.71
C GLY A 401 -41.41 7.23 23.68
N ASP A 402 -40.52 7.48 24.64
CA ASP A 402 -40.20 6.68 25.84
C ASP A 402 -39.05 5.65 25.86
N ALA A 403 -38.33 5.38 24.76
CA ALA A 403 -37.20 4.42 24.83
C ALA A 403 -35.88 4.98 25.42
N PHE A 404 -35.77 6.30 25.64
CA PHE A 404 -34.49 6.93 26.01
C PHE A 404 -34.12 6.92 27.49
N LYS A 405 -34.97 6.40 28.39
CA LYS A 405 -34.69 6.40 29.85
C LYS A 405 -33.80 5.25 30.36
N ARG A 406 -33.36 4.31 29.52
CA ARG A 406 -32.62 3.11 29.96
C ARG A 406 -31.24 2.88 29.35
N LEU A 407 -30.76 3.77 28.48
CA LEU A 407 -29.43 3.65 27.86
C LEU A 407 -28.43 4.56 28.59
N ARG A 408 -27.51 3.94 29.36
CA ARG A 408 -26.29 4.62 29.82
C ARG A 408 -25.15 4.17 28.93
N ILE A 409 -24.75 5.02 28.00
CA ILE A 409 -23.58 4.79 27.13
C ILE A 409 -22.34 5.00 28.00
N LEU A 410 -21.59 3.93 28.25
CA LEU A 410 -20.28 4.02 28.91
C LEU A 410 -19.18 4.20 27.86
N PRO A 411 -18.11 4.97 28.16
CA PRO A 411 -16.92 5.02 27.31
C PRO A 411 -16.26 3.65 27.27
N SER A 412 -15.73 3.30 26.10
CA SER A 412 -15.05 2.05 25.77
C SER A 412 -14.09 1.55 26.86
N ALA A 413 -14.38 0.37 27.41
CA ALA A 413 -13.45 -0.35 28.25
C ALA A 413 -12.48 -1.15 27.36
N PHE A 414 -11.35 -0.54 26.99
CA PHE A 414 -10.19 -1.26 26.46
C PHE A 414 -9.13 -1.37 27.56
N GLU A 415 -9.30 -2.34 28.46
CA GLU A 415 -8.18 -2.88 29.23
C GLU A 415 -7.86 -4.24 28.64
N PHE A 416 -6.69 -4.39 28.01
CA PHE A 416 -6.15 -5.71 27.68
C PHE A 416 -4.75 -5.92 28.24
N PHE A 417 -4.62 -7.12 28.78
CA PHE A 417 -3.56 -7.67 29.60
C PHE A 417 -2.23 -7.81 28.83
N ARG A 418 -1.14 -7.62 29.57
CA ARG A 418 0.21 -8.09 29.21
C ARG A 418 0.17 -9.58 28.90
N VAL A 419 0.52 -9.96 27.68
CA VAL A 419 1.08 -11.29 27.42
C VAL A 419 2.60 -11.11 27.46
N LEU A 420 3.22 -11.51 28.56
CA LEU A 420 4.67 -11.63 28.62
C LEU A 420 5.09 -12.78 27.69
N PRO A 421 6.16 -12.63 26.90
CA PRO A 421 6.68 -13.72 26.10
C PRO A 421 7.15 -14.86 27.02
N SER A 422 6.87 -16.10 26.62
CA SER A 422 7.51 -17.28 27.21
C SER A 422 9.01 -17.20 26.95
N ALA A 423 9.82 -17.43 27.98
CA ALA A 423 11.27 -17.32 27.99
C ALA A 423 12.02 -18.29 27.04
N SER A 424 11.34 -18.95 26.10
CA SER A 424 11.89 -19.86 25.11
C SER A 424 12.07 -19.26 23.72
N GLU A 425 11.68 -18.00 23.49
CA GLU A 425 11.87 -17.29 22.21
C GLU A 425 12.92 -16.17 22.27
N CYS A 426 13.73 -16.16 23.33
CA CYS A 426 14.93 -15.32 23.42
C CYS A 426 16.18 -16.21 23.42
N LEU A 427 16.50 -16.77 22.25
CA LEU A 427 17.84 -17.16 21.82
C LEU A 427 17.96 -16.99 20.31
#